data_AF-A0A6P0XEL1-F1
#
_entry.id   AF-A0A6P0XEL1-F1
#
_cell.length_a   1.000
_cell.length_b   1.000
_cell.length_c   1.000
_cell.angle_alpha   90.00
_cell.angle_beta   90.00
_cell.angle_gamma   90.00
#
_symmetry.space_group_name_H-M   'P 1'
#
loop_
_entity.id
_entity.type
_entity.pdbx_description
1 polymer ?
#
loop_
_entity_poly.entity_id
_entity_poly.type
_entity_poly.pdbx_seq_one_letter_code
_entity_poly.pdbx_strand_id
1 'polypeptide(L)'
;MTLAKQNNNYPEPKKPTLIELAESVKDIVANFEEALENNDLEVAHEYEQRLQRNINNFGDKLEACYFAAKMLDKEGDAYKEEAQLMMQKASAKKNAASRIINMVKSVAMNIGGFKGERFKFTVCNNSTAPIWKQQDVEADNIPDEFVLTETVQHIDWKGIEKLAKESNDGCVRGKNGEVIAKVLPRGKHVRIR
;
A
#
# COMPACT_ATOMS: atom_id res chain seq x y z
N MET A 1 -13.01 -26.44 -22.27
CA MET A 1 -12.14 -27.37 -23.03
C MET A 1 -10.80 -26.68 -23.13
N THR A 2 -9.67 -27.12 -22.60
CA THR A 2 -8.98 -28.44 -22.52
C THR A 2 -7.68 -28.11 -21.75
N LEU A 3 -7.03 -28.88 -20.88
CA LEU A 3 -7.09 -30.25 -20.37
C LEU A 3 -6.60 -30.18 -18.92
N ALA A 4 -7.30 -30.84 -18.00
CA ALA A 4 -6.79 -31.09 -16.66
C ALA A 4 -5.56 -31.99 -16.78
N LYS A 5 -4.39 -31.50 -16.32
CA LYS A 5 -3.22 -32.34 -16.12
C LYS A 5 -3.54 -33.31 -14.98
N GLN A 6 -3.87 -34.54 -15.33
CA GLN A 6 -3.91 -35.65 -14.40
C GLN A 6 -2.47 -35.91 -13.92
N ASN A 7 -2.16 -35.48 -12.70
CA ASN A 7 -0.99 -35.94 -11.96
C ASN A 7 -1.24 -37.40 -11.58
N ASN A 8 -0.89 -38.32 -12.47
CA ASN A 8 -0.77 -39.74 -12.15
C ASN A 8 0.44 -39.92 -11.23
N ASN A 9 0.18 -39.80 -9.93
CA ASN A 9 1.15 -40.03 -8.87
C ASN A 9 1.22 -41.54 -8.59
N TYR A 10 1.79 -42.31 -9.52
CA TYR A 10 2.34 -43.62 -9.17
C TYR A 10 3.62 -43.35 -8.38
N PRO A 11 3.82 -43.94 -7.20
CA PRO A 11 5.12 -43.90 -6.55
C PRO A 11 6.09 -44.68 -7.45
N GLU A 12 6.79 -43.97 -8.33
CA GLU A 12 7.94 -44.54 -9.02
C GLU A 12 8.88 -45.09 -7.94
N PRO A 13 9.42 -46.32 -8.12
CA PRO A 13 10.41 -46.84 -7.19
C PRO A 13 11.52 -45.80 -7.05
N LYS A 14 11.74 -45.34 -5.81
CA LYS A 14 12.67 -44.26 -5.50
C LYS A 14 14.05 -44.64 -6.05
N LYS A 15 14.43 -44.06 -7.21
CA LYS A 15 15.70 -44.37 -7.87
C LYS A 15 16.84 -44.00 -6.92
N PRO A 16 17.82 -44.89 -6.67
CA PRO A 16 18.86 -44.69 -5.65
C PRO A 16 19.67 -43.42 -5.90
N THR A 17 19.85 -42.56 -4.91
CA THR A 17 20.57 -41.27 -5.03
C THR A 17 22.02 -41.46 -5.47
N LEU A 18 22.70 -40.40 -5.93
CA LEU A 18 24.13 -40.47 -6.26
C LEU A 18 24.97 -40.94 -5.06
N ILE A 19 24.58 -40.55 -3.84
CA ILE A 19 25.26 -40.98 -2.62
C ILE A 19 25.04 -42.49 -2.39
N GLU A 20 23.79 -42.95 -2.48
CA GLU A 20 23.44 -44.37 -2.33
C GLU A 20 24.13 -45.25 -3.39
N LEU A 21 24.25 -44.75 -4.63
CA LEU A 21 25.00 -45.45 -5.69
C LEU A 21 26.51 -45.48 -5.40
N ALA A 22 27.09 -44.39 -4.90
CA ALA A 22 28.51 -44.35 -4.54
C ALA A 22 28.85 -45.26 -3.37
N GLU A 23 27.99 -45.33 -2.36
CA GLU A 23 28.11 -46.27 -1.24
C GLU A 23 28.00 -47.72 -1.75
N SER A 24 27.00 -48.00 -2.58
CA SER A 24 26.82 -49.34 -3.17
C SER A 24 28.01 -49.79 -4.02
N VAL A 25 28.73 -48.88 -4.70
CA VAL A 25 29.95 -49.23 -5.43
C VAL A 25 31.04 -49.73 -4.49
N LYS A 26 31.23 -49.10 -3.32
CA LYS A 26 32.23 -49.55 -2.33
C LYS A 26 31.93 -50.97 -1.85
N ASP A 27 30.67 -51.24 -1.55
CA ASP A 27 30.24 -52.56 -1.07
C ASP A 27 30.43 -53.63 -2.16
N ILE A 28 30.10 -53.32 -3.42
CA ILE A 28 30.29 -54.25 -4.54
C ILE A 28 31.77 -54.54 -4.78
N VAL A 29 32.63 -53.52 -4.72
CA VAL A 29 34.09 -53.70 -4.91
C VAL A 29 34.67 -54.59 -3.81
N ALA A 30 34.31 -54.36 -2.55
CA ALA A 30 34.79 -55.18 -1.43
C ALA A 30 34.41 -56.66 -1.60
N ASN A 31 33.15 -56.94 -1.95
CA ASN A 31 32.70 -58.31 -2.18
C ASN A 31 33.28 -58.94 -3.46
N PHE A 32 33.58 -58.13 -4.48
CA PHE A 32 34.26 -58.59 -5.70
C PHE A 32 35.70 -59.01 -5.40
N GLU A 33 36.44 -58.21 -4.64
CA GLU A 33 37.80 -58.53 -4.20
C GLU A 33 37.83 -59.81 -3.35
N GLU A 34 36.89 -59.95 -2.40
CA GLU A 34 36.75 -61.17 -1.59
C GLU A 34 36.42 -62.41 -2.44
N ALA A 35 35.57 -62.29 -3.46
CA ALA A 35 35.26 -63.39 -4.37
C ALA A 35 36.48 -63.83 -5.19
N LEU A 36 37.31 -62.87 -5.63
CA LEU A 36 38.57 -63.16 -6.32
C LEU A 36 39.59 -63.86 -5.42
N GLU A 37 39.73 -63.40 -4.17
CA GLU A 37 40.62 -64.03 -3.18
C GLU A 37 40.23 -65.49 -2.90
N ASN A 38 38.92 -65.78 -2.89
CA ASN A 38 38.38 -67.11 -2.70
C ASN A 38 38.35 -67.98 -3.98
N ASN A 39 38.83 -67.46 -5.13
CA ASN A 39 38.75 -68.10 -6.44
C ASN A 39 37.32 -68.46 -6.89
N ASP A 40 36.30 -67.74 -6.40
CA ASP A 40 34.90 -67.91 -6.80
C ASP A 40 34.57 -67.02 -8.01
N LEU A 41 34.91 -67.53 -9.19
CA LEU A 41 34.80 -66.78 -10.45
C LEU A 41 33.36 -66.50 -10.87
N GLU A 42 32.38 -67.34 -10.50
CA GLU A 42 30.97 -67.09 -10.83
C GLU A 42 30.43 -65.91 -10.04
N VAL A 43 30.72 -65.87 -8.73
CA VAL A 43 30.33 -64.77 -7.84
C VAL A 43 31.05 -63.48 -8.22
N ALA A 44 32.34 -63.55 -8.55
CA ALA A 44 33.10 -62.40 -9.04
C ALA A 44 32.46 -61.80 -10.32
N HIS A 45 32.05 -62.65 -11.28
CA HIS A 45 31.39 -62.17 -12.50
C HIS A 45 30.02 -61.54 -12.22
N GLU A 46 29.27 -62.03 -11.25
CA GLU A 46 28.00 -61.40 -10.83
C GLU A 46 28.25 -59.97 -10.29
N TYR A 47 29.25 -59.80 -9.43
CA TYR A 47 29.60 -58.49 -8.88
C TYR A 47 30.13 -57.53 -9.95
N GLU A 48 30.89 -58.02 -10.93
CA GLU A 48 31.31 -57.23 -12.10
C GLU A 48 30.10 -56.69 -12.88
N GLN A 49 29.11 -57.54 -13.16
CA GLN A 49 27.88 -57.10 -13.83
C GLN A 49 27.10 -56.09 -13.00
N ARG A 50 27.03 -56.27 -11.68
CA ARG A 50 26.36 -55.32 -10.77
C ARG A 50 27.10 -53.98 -10.73
N LEU A 51 28.43 -53.99 -10.74
CA LEU A 51 29.27 -52.79 -10.80
C LEU A 51 28.99 -52.00 -12.08
N GLN A 52 28.95 -52.68 -13.23
CA GLN A 52 28.68 -52.04 -14.52
C GLN A 52 27.29 -51.38 -14.56
N ARG A 53 26.26 -52.04 -14.01
CA ARG A 53 24.92 -51.46 -13.89
C ARG A 53 24.91 -50.21 -13.01
N ASN A 54 25.63 -50.23 -11.89
CA ASN A 54 25.74 -49.06 -11.02
C ASN A 54 26.48 -47.90 -11.68
N ILE A 55 27.56 -48.16 -12.42
CA ILE A 55 28.28 -47.13 -13.17
C ILE A 55 27.37 -46.47 -14.20
N ASN A 56 26.61 -47.26 -14.96
CA ASN A 56 25.64 -46.73 -15.93
C ASN A 56 24.59 -45.86 -15.24
N ASN A 57 23.99 -46.34 -14.15
CA ASN A 57 23.02 -45.57 -13.36
C ASN A 57 23.60 -44.26 -12.81
N PHE A 58 24.88 -44.28 -12.43
CA PHE A 58 25.59 -43.10 -11.95
C PHE A 58 25.76 -42.06 -13.06
N GLY A 59 26.15 -42.51 -14.26
CA GLY A 59 26.25 -41.68 -15.46
C GLY A 59 24.92 -41.00 -15.80
N ASP A 60 23.84 -41.77 -15.89
CA ASP A 60 22.49 -41.26 -16.19
C ASP A 60 22.05 -40.19 -15.18
N LYS A 61 22.34 -40.42 -13.88
CA LYS A 61 21.99 -39.45 -12.83
C LYS A 61 22.83 -38.18 -12.89
N LEU A 62 24.13 -38.30 -13.15
CA LEU A 62 24.99 -37.12 -13.33
C LEU A 62 24.53 -36.27 -14.52
N GLU A 63 24.18 -36.90 -15.64
CA GLU A 63 23.67 -36.21 -16.82
C GLU A 63 22.34 -35.50 -16.51
N ALA A 64 21.42 -36.17 -15.82
CA ALA A 64 20.16 -35.57 -15.37
C ALA A 64 20.40 -34.36 -14.44
N CYS A 65 21.30 -34.48 -13.47
CA CYS A 65 21.67 -33.39 -12.57
C CYS A 65 22.28 -32.20 -13.34
N TYR A 66 23.19 -32.48 -14.28
CA TYR A 66 23.81 -31.45 -15.12
C TYR A 66 22.76 -30.70 -15.96
N PHE A 67 21.84 -31.43 -16.59
CA PHE A 67 20.78 -30.83 -17.39
C PHE A 67 19.82 -29.98 -16.54
N ALA A 68 19.44 -30.49 -15.35
CA ALA A 68 18.61 -29.75 -14.41
C ALA A 68 19.29 -28.45 -13.96
N ALA A 69 20.58 -28.51 -13.60
CA ALA A 69 21.36 -27.33 -13.22
C ALA A 69 21.41 -26.30 -14.36
N LYS A 70 21.66 -26.73 -15.59
CA LYS A 70 21.70 -25.85 -16.77
C LYS A 70 20.34 -25.22 -17.09
N MET A 71 19.25 -25.94 -16.86
CA MET A 71 17.90 -25.39 -17.04
C MET A 71 17.56 -24.36 -15.97
N LEU A 72 17.86 -24.66 -14.70
CA LEU A 72 17.65 -23.72 -13.60
C LEU A 72 18.48 -22.44 -13.75
N ASP A 73 19.71 -22.55 -14.24
CA ASP A 73 20.56 -21.39 -14.53
C ASP A 73 19.93 -20.47 -15.59
N LYS A 74 19.45 -21.07 -16.70
CA LYS A 74 18.73 -20.33 -17.76
C LYS A 74 17.43 -19.69 -17.27
N GLU A 75 16.64 -20.40 -16.46
CA GLU A 75 15.44 -19.83 -15.85
C GLU A 75 15.80 -18.67 -14.93
N GLY A 76 16.87 -18.81 -14.14
CA GLY A 76 17.40 -17.75 -13.29
C GLY A 76 17.76 -16.49 -14.08
N ASP A 77 18.40 -16.63 -15.24
CA ASP A 77 18.73 -15.50 -16.10
C ASP A 77 17.49 -14.85 -16.73
N ALA A 78 16.50 -15.64 -17.16
CA ALA A 78 15.23 -15.12 -17.66
C ALA A 78 14.50 -14.28 -16.59
N TYR A 79 14.48 -14.73 -15.33
CA TYR A 79 13.89 -13.95 -14.24
C TYR A 79 14.66 -12.65 -13.96
N LYS A 80 15.99 -12.62 -14.10
CA LYS A 80 16.77 -11.39 -13.97
C LYS A 80 16.42 -10.38 -15.06
N GLU A 81 16.30 -10.82 -16.30
CA GLU A 81 15.90 -9.96 -17.43
C GLU A 81 14.50 -9.38 -17.22
N GLU A 82 13.54 -10.21 -16.79
CA GLU A 82 12.18 -9.75 -16.51
C GLU A 82 12.15 -8.72 -15.37
N ALA A 83 12.90 -8.97 -14.28
CA ALA A 83 13.01 -8.04 -13.16
C ALA A 83 13.58 -6.69 -13.61
N GLN A 84 14.62 -6.68 -14.45
CA GLN A 84 15.19 -5.44 -15.00
C GLN A 84 14.16 -4.66 -15.83
N LEU A 85 13.40 -5.35 -16.68
CA LEU A 85 12.37 -4.73 -17.51
C LEU A 85 11.24 -4.13 -16.66
N MET A 86 10.83 -4.81 -15.58
CA MET A 86 9.86 -4.28 -14.63
C MET A 86 10.38 -3.05 -13.89
N MET A 87 11.65 -3.04 -13.46
CA MET A 87 12.29 -1.87 -12.86
C MET A 87 12.32 -0.67 -13.82
N GLN A 88 12.64 -0.88 -15.09
CA GLN A 88 12.62 0.18 -16.11
C GLN A 88 11.20 0.75 -16.29
N LYS A 89 10.18 -0.11 -16.37
CA LYS A 89 8.77 0.32 -16.46
C LYS A 89 8.36 1.14 -15.23
N ALA A 90 8.71 0.68 -14.03
CA ALA A 90 8.42 1.39 -12.79
C ALA A 90 9.08 2.77 -12.76
N SER A 91 10.36 2.85 -13.13
CA SER A 91 11.11 4.11 -13.24
C SER A 91 10.48 5.07 -14.24
N ALA A 92 10.10 4.58 -15.43
CA ALA A 92 9.43 5.39 -16.45
C ALA A 92 8.10 5.97 -15.94
N LYS A 93 7.29 5.18 -15.23
CA LYS A 93 6.02 5.65 -14.63
C LYS A 93 6.25 6.68 -13.53
N LYS A 94 7.24 6.48 -12.66
CA LYS A 94 7.61 7.45 -11.62
C LYS A 94 8.07 8.77 -12.25
N ASN A 95 8.89 8.71 -13.30
CA ASN A 95 9.33 9.89 -14.03
C ASN A 95 8.18 10.64 -14.69
N ALA A 96 7.23 9.91 -15.31
CA ALA A 96 6.03 10.52 -15.88
C ALA A 96 5.18 11.22 -14.82
N ALA A 97 4.96 10.58 -13.66
CA ALA A 97 4.24 11.19 -12.54
C ALA A 97 4.95 12.45 -12.03
N SER A 98 6.28 12.42 -11.85
CA SER A 98 7.06 13.60 -11.45
C SER A 98 6.95 14.74 -12.46
N ARG A 99 6.95 14.46 -13.77
CA ARG A 99 6.74 15.48 -14.81
C ARG A 99 5.37 16.14 -14.68
N ILE A 100 4.32 15.35 -14.46
CA ILE A 100 2.95 15.87 -14.26
C ILE A 100 2.91 16.73 -12.99
N ILE A 101 3.46 16.25 -11.87
CA ILE A 101 3.49 17.03 -10.62
C ILE A 101 4.22 18.35 -10.82
N ASN A 102 5.37 18.35 -11.50
CA ASN A 102 6.12 19.57 -11.76
C ASN A 102 5.37 20.53 -12.68
N MET A 103 4.65 20.01 -13.68
CA MET A 103 3.77 20.80 -14.53
C MET A 103 2.60 21.42 -13.74
N VAL A 104 1.96 20.66 -12.84
CA VAL A 104 0.91 21.20 -11.98
C VAL A 104 1.48 22.26 -11.03
N LYS A 105 2.67 22.03 -10.45
CA LYS A 105 3.35 23.01 -9.59
C LYS A 105 3.67 24.30 -10.34
N SER A 106 4.19 24.24 -11.57
CA SER A 106 4.52 25.44 -12.35
C SER A 106 3.27 26.24 -12.71
N VAL A 107 2.20 25.56 -13.13
CA VAL A 107 0.90 26.20 -13.37
C VAL A 107 0.37 26.81 -12.09
N ALA A 108 0.40 26.08 -10.97
CA ALA A 108 -0.07 26.56 -9.67
C ALA A 108 0.68 27.83 -9.21
N MET A 109 2.00 27.87 -9.36
CA MET A 109 2.81 29.04 -9.03
C MET A 109 2.42 30.27 -9.87
N ASN A 110 2.04 30.07 -11.14
CA ASN A 110 1.61 31.16 -12.02
C ASN A 110 0.20 31.67 -11.72
N ILE A 111 -0.72 30.80 -11.32
CA ILE A 111 -2.14 31.16 -11.10
C ILE A 111 -2.50 31.43 -9.62
N GLY A 112 -1.60 31.15 -8.68
CA GLY A 112 -1.80 31.32 -7.24
C GLY A 112 -2.74 30.29 -6.57
N GLY A 113 -3.63 29.66 -7.34
CA GLY A 113 -4.47 28.55 -6.89
C GLY A 113 -5.55 28.18 -7.90
N PHE A 114 -6.14 27.01 -7.73
CA PHE A 114 -7.22 26.48 -8.56
C PHE A 114 -8.21 25.68 -7.70
N LYS A 115 -9.50 25.88 -7.94
CA LYS A 115 -10.59 25.09 -7.35
C LYS A 115 -11.39 24.45 -8.47
N GLY A 116 -11.18 23.15 -8.68
CA GLY A 116 -12.00 22.32 -9.57
C GLY A 116 -13.12 21.62 -8.81
N GLU A 117 -13.90 20.83 -9.55
CA GLU A 117 -15.05 20.07 -9.01
C GLU A 117 -14.62 18.98 -8.01
N ARG A 118 -13.47 18.33 -8.25
CA ARG A 118 -12.96 17.21 -7.43
C ARG A 118 -11.77 17.55 -6.53
N PHE A 119 -11.12 18.69 -6.74
CA PHE A 119 -9.97 19.07 -5.94
C PHE A 119 -9.73 20.58 -5.95
N LYS A 120 -9.08 21.06 -4.91
CA LYS A 120 -8.57 22.44 -4.79
C LYS A 120 -7.08 22.38 -4.47
N PHE A 121 -6.28 23.19 -5.15
CA PHE A 121 -4.91 23.46 -4.74
C PHE A 121 -4.71 24.98 -4.64
N THR A 122 -3.88 25.42 -3.70
CA THR A 122 -3.55 26.84 -3.51
C THR A 122 -2.06 26.90 -3.24
N VAL A 123 -1.36 27.86 -3.83
CA VAL A 123 0.06 28.04 -3.55
C VAL A 123 0.17 28.90 -2.30
N CYS A 124 0.55 28.28 -1.18
CA CYS A 124 0.91 29.02 0.02
C CYS A 124 2.28 29.66 -0.23
N ASN A 125 2.34 31.00 -0.27
CA ASN A 125 3.62 31.70 -0.14
C ASN A 125 4.10 31.50 1.30
N ASN A 126 5.24 30.81 1.46
CA ASN A 126 5.85 30.46 2.75
C ASN A 126 6.40 31.66 3.56
N SER A 127 5.87 32.88 3.39
CA SER A 127 6.24 34.01 4.26
C SER A 127 5.63 33.90 5.66
N THR A 128 4.71 32.96 5.88
CA THR A 128 4.18 32.61 7.20
C THR A 128 4.26 31.10 7.39
N ALA A 129 4.95 30.67 8.44
CA ALA A 129 5.04 29.26 8.81
C ALA A 129 3.62 28.70 9.06
N PRO A 130 3.35 27.44 8.68
CA PRO A 130 2.04 26.83 8.94
C PRO A 130 1.82 26.75 10.45
N ILE A 131 0.82 27.48 10.95
CA ILE A 131 0.43 27.42 12.37
C ILE A 131 -0.37 26.13 12.57
N TRP A 132 0.20 25.20 13.34
CA TRP A 132 -0.52 24.04 13.83
C TRP A 132 -1.39 24.47 15.01
N LYS A 133 -2.71 24.42 14.82
CA LYS A 133 -3.66 24.67 15.91
C LYS A 133 -3.82 23.37 16.72
N GLN A 134 -3.30 23.33 17.95
CA GLN A 134 -3.69 22.30 18.91
C GLN A 134 -5.15 22.55 19.30
N GLN A 135 -6.01 21.54 19.13
CA GLN A 135 -7.44 21.64 19.40
C GLN A 135 -7.79 21.73 20.90
N ASP A 136 -6.83 21.41 21.78
CA ASP A 136 -7.08 21.20 23.21
C ASP A 136 -6.58 22.34 24.11
N VAL A 137 -6.37 23.54 23.56
CA VAL A 137 -6.04 24.72 24.38
C VAL A 137 -7.35 25.29 24.93
N GLU A 138 -7.57 25.14 26.24
CA GLU A 138 -8.67 25.80 26.94
C GLU A 138 -8.52 27.33 26.84
N ALA A 139 -9.61 28.04 26.57
CA ALA A 139 -9.61 29.48 26.33
C ALA A 139 -9.02 30.29 27.50
N ASP A 140 -9.17 29.79 28.73
CA ASP A 140 -8.68 30.41 29.96
C ASP A 140 -7.14 30.41 30.09
N ASN A 141 -6.45 29.59 29.29
CA ASN A 141 -5.00 29.49 29.29
C ASN A 141 -4.34 30.37 28.20
N ILE A 142 -5.14 31.11 27.42
CA ILE A 142 -4.66 31.99 26.36
C ILE A 142 -4.44 33.39 26.96
N PRO A 143 -3.26 34.03 26.76
CA PRO A 143 -3.05 35.40 27.24
C PRO A 143 -4.08 36.36 26.66
N ASP A 144 -4.59 37.29 27.48
CA ASP A 144 -5.66 38.22 27.14
C ASP A 144 -5.42 39.00 25.84
N GLU A 145 -4.14 39.26 25.52
CA GLU A 145 -3.68 39.94 24.30
C GLU A 145 -4.16 39.27 23.00
N PHE A 146 -4.44 37.96 23.06
CA PHE A 146 -4.83 37.12 21.94
C PHE A 146 -6.29 36.63 22.03
N VAL A 147 -7.00 36.99 23.11
CA VAL A 147 -8.42 36.67 23.29
C VAL A 147 -9.26 37.77 22.63
N LEU A 148 -9.82 37.47 21.46
CA LEU A 148 -10.80 38.36 20.83
C LEU A 148 -12.12 38.29 21.59
N THR A 149 -12.40 39.30 22.42
CA THR A 149 -13.71 39.44 23.05
C THR A 149 -14.70 40.03 22.05
N GLU A 150 -15.45 39.19 21.34
CA GLU A 150 -16.60 39.65 20.56
C GLU A 150 -17.75 40.01 21.52
N THR A 151 -18.09 41.30 21.63
CA THR A 151 -19.26 41.75 22.37
C THR A 151 -20.51 41.46 21.54
N VAL A 152 -21.09 40.28 21.72
CA VAL A 152 -22.38 39.93 21.10
C VAL A 152 -23.48 40.72 21.80
N GLN A 153 -24.03 41.74 21.14
CA GLN A 153 -25.21 42.45 21.63
C GLN A 153 -26.46 41.60 21.36
N HIS A 154 -27.05 41.07 22.42
CA HIS A 154 -28.35 40.42 22.34
C HIS A 154 -29.46 41.47 22.33
N ILE A 155 -30.31 41.44 21.31
CA ILE A 155 -31.51 42.27 21.24
C ILE A 155 -32.54 41.70 22.21
N ASP A 156 -32.92 42.49 23.24
CA ASP A 156 -34.01 42.13 24.14
C ASP A 156 -35.37 42.40 23.48
N TRP A 157 -35.86 41.40 22.75
CA TRP A 157 -37.15 41.45 22.07
C TRP A 157 -38.33 41.61 23.04
N LYS A 158 -38.25 41.08 24.27
CA LYS A 158 -39.32 41.17 25.26
C LYS A 158 -39.40 42.58 25.85
N GLY A 159 -38.26 43.20 26.11
CA GLY A 159 -38.18 44.61 26.49
C GLY A 159 -38.79 45.52 25.44
N ILE A 160 -38.45 45.29 24.16
CA ILE A 160 -39.03 46.04 23.03
C ILE A 160 -40.55 45.86 22.93
N GLU A 161 -41.05 44.64 23.12
CA GLU A 161 -42.49 44.36 23.10
C GLU A 161 -43.24 45.10 24.22
N LYS A 162 -42.67 45.11 25.43
CA LYS A 162 -43.24 45.81 26.59
C LYS A 162 -43.30 47.32 26.34
N LEU A 163 -42.19 47.92 25.88
CA LEU A 163 -42.12 49.33 25.49
C LEU A 163 -43.13 49.69 24.39
N ALA A 164 -43.33 48.82 23.41
CA ALA A 164 -44.30 49.05 22.34
C ALA A 164 -45.74 49.11 22.87
N LYS A 165 -46.08 48.25 23.84
CA LYS A 165 -47.41 48.19 24.48
C LYS A 165 -47.67 49.35 25.43
N GLU A 166 -46.62 49.86 26.07
CA GLU A 166 -46.68 50.99 27.02
C GLU A 166 -46.60 52.36 26.31
N SER A 167 -46.16 52.41 25.04
CA SER A 167 -46.10 53.66 24.27
C SER A 167 -47.49 54.18 23.88
N ASN A 168 -47.70 55.49 24.03
CA ASN A 168 -48.96 56.17 23.70
C ASN A 168 -49.37 56.02 22.22
N ASP A 169 -48.41 55.86 21.30
CA ASP A 169 -48.66 55.66 19.87
C ASP A 169 -48.48 54.20 19.42
N GLY A 170 -48.24 53.29 20.38
CA GLY A 170 -47.97 51.88 20.14
C GLY A 170 -46.68 51.61 19.36
N CYS A 171 -45.75 52.58 19.26
CA CYS A 171 -44.53 52.45 18.47
C CYS A 171 -43.27 52.60 19.33
N VAL A 172 -42.25 51.78 19.04
CA VAL A 172 -40.89 51.95 19.57
C VAL A 172 -40.01 52.46 18.44
N ARG A 173 -39.24 53.51 18.71
CA ARG A 173 -38.32 54.12 17.75
C ARG A 173 -36.88 53.85 18.14
N GLY A 174 -36.05 53.51 17.16
CA GLY A 174 -34.61 53.36 17.31
C GLY A 174 -33.90 54.71 17.45
N LYS A 175 -32.58 54.67 17.68
CA LYS A 175 -31.74 55.87 17.87
C LYS A 175 -31.79 56.87 16.71
N ASN A 176 -32.09 56.39 15.50
CA ASN A 176 -32.19 57.19 14.29
C ASN A 176 -33.62 57.71 14.02
N GLY A 177 -34.56 57.52 14.95
CA GLY A 177 -35.96 57.96 14.84
C GLY A 177 -36.88 57.01 14.05
N GLU A 178 -36.32 55.96 13.44
CA GLU A 178 -37.07 54.93 12.71
C GLU A 178 -37.88 54.03 13.64
N VAL A 179 -39.06 53.60 13.19
CA VAL A 179 -39.91 52.69 13.97
C VAL A 179 -39.36 51.26 13.88
N ILE A 180 -38.88 50.76 15.01
CA ILE A 180 -38.30 49.41 15.16
C ILE A 180 -39.34 48.40 15.63
N ALA A 181 -40.38 48.83 16.36
CA ALA A 181 -41.51 47.99 16.72
C ALA A 181 -42.83 48.75 16.69
N LYS A 182 -43.92 48.10 16.29
CA LYS A 182 -45.26 48.70 16.29
C LYS A 182 -46.33 47.69 16.68
N VAL A 183 -47.21 48.10 17.58
CA VAL A 183 -48.44 47.38 17.94
C VAL A 183 -49.45 47.51 16.80
N LEU A 184 -49.96 46.38 16.31
CA LEU A 184 -50.93 46.37 15.21
C LEU A 184 -52.36 46.71 15.71
N PRO A 185 -53.27 47.17 14.83
CA PRO A 185 -54.56 47.80 15.20
C PRO A 185 -55.56 46.94 16.00
N ARG A 186 -55.23 45.66 16.26
CA ARG A 186 -56.03 44.75 17.10
C ARG A 186 -55.40 44.46 18.46
N GLY A 187 -54.29 45.13 18.83
CA GLY A 187 -53.63 45.05 20.14
C GLY A 187 -52.99 43.70 20.51
N LYS A 188 -53.19 42.66 19.70
CA LYS A 188 -52.74 41.29 19.99
C LYS A 188 -51.35 40.94 19.47
N HIS A 189 -50.79 41.72 18.54
CA HIS A 189 -49.51 41.42 17.90
C HIS A 189 -48.63 42.68 17.81
N VAL A 190 -47.37 42.52 18.19
CA VAL A 190 -46.31 43.52 17.97
C VAL A 190 -45.48 43.06 16.78
N ARG A 191 -45.34 43.94 15.78
CA ARG A 191 -44.44 43.72 14.65
C ARG A 191 -43.12 44.40 14.97
N ILE A 192 -42.04 43.62 15.06
CA ILE A 192 -40.67 44.13 15.23
C ILE A 192 -39.93 43.98 13.90
N ARG A 193 -39.19 45.01 13.50
CA ARG A 193 -38.35 45.03 12.29
C ARG A 193 -36.94 44.55 12.59
#